data_AF-A0A167NC34-F1
#
_entry.id   AF-A0A167NC34-F1
#
_cell.length_a   1.000
_cell.length_b   1.000
_cell.length_c   1.000
_cell.angle_alpha   90.00
_cell.angle_beta   90.00
_cell.angle_gamma   90.00
#
_symmetry.space_group_name_H-M   'P 1'
#
loop_
_entity.id
_entity.type
_entity.pdbx_description
1 polymer ?
#
loop_
_entity_poly.entity_id
_entity_poly.type
_entity_poly.pdbx_seq_one_letter_code
_entity_poly.pdbx_strand_id
1 'polypeptide(L)'
;MPPKPAIEISASTVFDLKAQLAQHTEQFERGRSGGKQVSAATRRSDKKPTVWARQNKGVSSRSERDAPVLEAVESDVLMKSREALERKARLYDQMSRQVNPNDEDEDILIDFDRKYWQQREMNTTRQPKRKDRKDDEEDDPWVEHEDEFGRTRVIRRSQIPSRSPSPIRSRSRSRSRSRSRSRSRSRSPGNFIPRDPNQLADRSNILHYEADREIRTKGVGFYTFSKDEEGREEQLERLNALRRETEEARRNAQSVASKRKAIMARNAQKIHARRAAIQGKSTPTDKDDDKDNNNIRVNEDSVTEFLRSVRRKIE
;
A
#
# COMPACT_ATOMS: atom_id res chain seq x y z
N MET A 1 14.96 0.74 -85.91
CA MET A 1 15.32 1.04 -84.50
C MET A 1 16.65 0.36 -84.21
N PRO A 2 17.68 1.06 -83.74
CA PRO A 2 18.96 0.42 -83.42
C PRO A 2 18.80 -0.48 -82.18
N PRO A 3 19.51 -1.63 -82.10
CA PRO A 3 19.45 -2.53 -80.97
C PRO A 3 20.10 -1.90 -79.72
N LYS A 4 19.53 -2.15 -78.54
CA LYS A 4 20.10 -1.69 -77.27
C LYS A 4 21.45 -2.41 -77.02
N PRO A 5 22.51 -1.70 -76.60
CA PRO A 5 23.79 -2.35 -76.31
C PRO A 5 23.63 -3.34 -75.14
N ALA A 6 24.16 -4.55 -75.32
CA ALA A 6 24.25 -5.54 -74.26
C ALA A 6 25.27 -5.05 -73.22
N ILE A 7 24.86 -5.00 -71.95
CA ILE A 7 25.75 -4.61 -70.86
C ILE A 7 26.64 -5.82 -70.56
N GLU A 8 27.92 -5.76 -70.95
CA GLU A 8 28.89 -6.79 -70.62
C GLU A 8 29.28 -6.67 -69.14
N ILE A 9 28.76 -7.58 -68.31
CA ILE A 9 29.01 -7.62 -66.88
C ILE A 9 30.35 -8.33 -66.68
N SER A 10 31.42 -7.57 -66.51
CA SER A 10 32.73 -8.12 -66.15
C SER A 10 32.76 -8.56 -64.68
N ALA A 11 33.54 -9.59 -64.34
CA ALA A 11 33.62 -10.11 -62.97
C ALA A 11 34.03 -9.03 -61.95
N SER A 12 34.89 -8.08 -62.35
CA SER A 12 35.30 -6.95 -61.52
C SER A 12 34.15 -5.99 -61.22
N THR A 13 33.24 -5.77 -62.17
CA THR A 13 32.02 -4.97 -61.95
C THR A 13 31.10 -5.61 -60.93
N VAL A 14 31.01 -6.95 -60.87
CA VAL A 14 30.22 -7.68 -59.86
C VAL A 14 30.84 -7.53 -58.48
N PHE A 15 32.17 -7.57 -58.37
CA PHE A 15 32.87 -7.36 -57.10
C PHE A 15 32.71 -5.92 -56.58
N ASP A 16 32.75 -4.92 -57.47
CA ASP A 16 32.52 -3.52 -57.09
C ASP A 16 31.09 -3.29 -56.61
N LEU A 17 30.10 -3.85 -57.31
CA LEU A 17 28.69 -3.77 -56.90
C LEU A 17 28.45 -4.49 -55.56
N LYS A 18 29.11 -5.62 -55.32
CA LYS A 18 29.07 -6.34 -54.04
C LYS A 18 29.71 -5.52 -52.91
N ALA A 19 30.82 -4.83 -53.19
CA ALA A 19 31.47 -3.95 -52.23
C ALA A 19 30.59 -2.74 -51.89
N GLN A 20 29.96 -2.12 -52.88
CA GLN A 20 29.00 -1.02 -52.67
C GLN A 20 27.77 -1.47 -51.88
N LEU A 21 27.20 -2.63 -52.18
CA LEU A 21 26.10 -3.21 -51.40
C LEU A 21 26.52 -3.46 -49.95
N ALA A 22 27.70 -4.02 -49.72
CA ALA A 22 28.22 -4.27 -48.37
C ALA A 22 28.41 -2.96 -47.58
N GLN A 23 28.95 -1.92 -48.21
CA GLN A 23 29.08 -0.59 -47.60
C GLN A 23 27.72 0.01 -47.26
N HIS A 24 26.75 -0.08 -48.16
CA HIS A 24 25.39 0.41 -47.90
C HIS A 24 24.68 -0.37 -46.79
N THR A 25 24.85 -1.69 -46.72
CA THR A 25 24.31 -2.50 -45.63
C THR A 25 24.99 -2.18 -44.30
N GLU A 26 26.31 -1.98 -44.28
CA GLU A 26 27.04 -1.57 -43.07
C GLU A 26 26.58 -0.19 -42.61
N GLN A 27 26.43 0.78 -43.52
CA GLN A 27 25.90 2.10 -43.20
C GLN A 27 24.47 2.03 -42.66
N PHE A 28 23.63 1.16 -43.22
CA PHE A 28 22.27 0.93 -42.74
C PHE A 28 22.25 0.28 -41.36
N GLU A 29 23.05 -0.75 -41.12
CA GLU A 29 23.18 -1.41 -39.82
C GLU A 29 23.80 -0.49 -38.77
N ARG A 30 24.77 0.34 -39.15
CA ARG A 30 25.37 1.38 -38.30
C ARG A 30 24.39 2.52 -38.03
N GLY A 31 23.49 2.82 -38.96
CA GLY A 31 22.34 3.71 -38.75
C GLY A 31 21.26 3.08 -37.88
N ARG A 32 21.05 1.75 -37.95
CA ARG A 32 20.08 1.01 -37.13
C ARG A 32 20.58 0.74 -35.71
N SER A 33 21.87 0.50 -35.54
CA SER A 33 22.54 0.30 -34.24
C SER A 33 23.03 1.61 -33.61
N GLY A 34 23.34 2.63 -34.42
CA GLY A 34 23.70 4.00 -34.03
C GLY A 34 22.53 4.99 -34.06
N GLY A 35 21.33 4.53 -34.42
CA GLY A 35 20.06 5.28 -34.45
C GLY A 35 19.45 5.48 -33.07
N LYS A 36 20.28 5.76 -32.07
CA LYS A 36 19.87 6.52 -30.89
C LYS A 36 20.62 7.83 -31.00
N GLN A 37 20.03 8.77 -31.75
CA GLN A 37 20.19 10.19 -31.45
C GLN A 37 19.58 10.38 -30.06
N VAL A 38 20.40 10.07 -29.06
CA VAL A 38 20.09 10.30 -27.66
C VAL A 38 20.09 11.81 -27.52
N SER A 39 18.89 12.40 -27.57
CA SER A 39 18.69 13.73 -27.02
C SER A 39 19.39 13.79 -25.66
N ALA A 40 19.97 14.93 -25.29
CA ALA A 40 20.66 15.15 -24.02
C ALA A 40 19.83 14.76 -22.76
N ALA A 41 18.58 14.30 -22.92
CA ALA A 41 17.69 13.77 -21.90
C ALA A 41 17.91 12.30 -21.48
N THR A 42 18.68 11.45 -22.20
CA THR A 42 18.94 10.05 -21.76
C THR A 42 20.33 9.80 -21.18
N ARG A 43 21.16 10.84 -20.97
CA ARG A 43 22.17 10.79 -19.90
C ARG A 43 21.51 10.98 -18.54
N ARG A 44 20.50 10.16 -18.22
CA ARG A 44 20.13 9.96 -16.82
C ARG A 44 21.23 9.06 -16.27
N SER A 45 22.28 9.70 -15.75
CA SER A 45 23.18 9.06 -14.79
C SER A 45 22.35 8.23 -13.83
N ASP A 46 22.84 7.05 -13.47
CA ASP A 46 22.25 6.17 -12.46
C ASP A 46 21.78 7.00 -11.28
N LYS A 47 20.50 7.42 -11.31
CA LYS A 47 19.97 8.32 -10.30
C LYS A 47 19.87 7.44 -9.09
N LYS A 48 20.74 7.71 -8.10
CA LYS A 48 20.66 7.09 -6.78
C LYS A 48 19.18 6.97 -6.43
N PRO A 49 18.68 5.76 -6.15
CA PRO A 49 17.26 5.54 -5.97
C PRO A 49 16.74 6.58 -4.99
N THR A 50 15.62 7.22 -5.37
CA THR A 50 15.00 8.26 -4.55
C THR A 50 14.80 7.74 -3.13
N VAL A 51 14.67 8.61 -2.13
CA VAL A 51 14.60 8.18 -0.71
C VAL A 51 13.53 7.10 -0.48
N TRP A 52 12.43 7.14 -1.25
CA TRP A 52 11.35 6.14 -1.27
C TRP A 52 11.67 4.81 -1.96
N ALA A 53 12.67 4.77 -2.84
CA ALA A 53 13.13 3.55 -3.52
C ALA A 53 14.32 2.89 -2.80
N ARG A 54 14.86 3.51 -1.73
CA ARG A 54 15.90 2.89 -0.89
C ARG A 54 15.25 1.87 0.03
N GLN A 55 15.45 0.59 -0.25
CA GLN A 55 15.07 -0.49 0.67
C GLN A 55 15.89 -0.41 1.97
N ASN A 56 15.24 -0.68 3.10
CA ASN A 56 15.93 -0.74 4.39
C ASN A 56 17.00 -1.85 4.39
N LYS A 57 18.16 -1.57 5.00
CA LYS A 57 19.28 -2.52 5.06
C LYS A 57 18.82 -3.82 5.75
N GLY A 58 19.01 -4.95 5.05
CA GLY A 58 18.69 -6.28 5.57
C GLY A 58 17.21 -6.64 5.54
N VAL A 59 16.37 -5.96 4.77
CA VAL A 59 14.99 -6.42 4.50
C VAL A 59 14.98 -7.62 3.56
N SER A 60 15.81 -7.64 2.51
CA SER A 60 15.95 -8.80 1.62
C SER A 60 16.38 -10.05 2.39
N SER A 61 17.44 -9.95 3.19
CA SER A 61 17.93 -11.08 3.99
C SER A 61 16.95 -11.53 5.09
N ARG A 62 16.05 -10.65 5.56
CA ARG A 62 14.95 -11.05 6.46
C ARG A 62 13.86 -11.79 5.68
N SER A 63 13.44 -11.23 4.55
CA SER A 63 12.48 -11.87 3.64
C SER A 63 12.92 -13.26 3.19
N GLU A 64 14.21 -13.45 2.89
CA GLU A 64 14.77 -14.74 2.49
C GLU A 64 14.77 -15.76 3.65
N ARG A 65 14.93 -15.31 4.90
CA ARG A 65 14.80 -16.20 6.07
C ARG A 65 13.35 -16.52 6.40
N ASP A 66 12.44 -15.58 6.17
CA ASP A 66 11.02 -15.73 6.49
C ASP A 66 10.28 -16.55 5.43
N ALA A 67 10.76 -16.58 4.18
CA ALA A 67 10.19 -17.36 3.07
C ALA A 67 9.94 -18.85 3.40
N PRO A 68 10.93 -19.64 3.88
CA PRO A 68 10.69 -21.05 4.22
C PRO A 68 9.78 -21.24 5.43
N VAL A 69 9.76 -20.28 6.39
CA VAL A 69 8.87 -20.35 7.57
C VAL A 69 7.42 -20.14 7.16
N LEU A 70 7.17 -19.20 6.24
CA LEU A 70 5.84 -18.97 5.68
C LEU A 70 5.31 -20.19 4.92
N GLU A 71 6.16 -20.81 4.09
CA GLU A 71 5.79 -22.01 3.33
C GLU A 71 5.45 -23.18 4.25
N ALA A 72 6.21 -23.39 5.33
CA ALA A 72 5.93 -24.41 6.34
C ALA A 72 4.59 -24.17 7.04
N VAL A 73 4.32 -22.95 7.53
CA VAL A 73 3.06 -22.61 8.20
C VAL A 73 1.87 -22.75 7.25
N GLU A 74 2.02 -22.34 5.98
CA GLU A 74 0.99 -22.50 4.97
C GLU A 74 0.71 -23.99 4.71
N SER A 75 1.74 -24.82 4.62
CA SER A 75 1.57 -26.27 4.44
C SER A 75 0.85 -26.93 5.62
N ASP A 76 1.16 -26.54 6.86
CA ASP A 76 0.52 -27.09 8.06
C ASP A 76 -0.97 -26.73 8.15
N VAL A 77 -1.32 -25.49 7.80
CA VAL A 77 -2.72 -25.03 7.73
C VAL A 77 -3.46 -25.79 6.63
N LEU A 78 -2.85 -25.96 5.46
CA LEU A 78 -3.42 -26.73 4.36
C LEU A 78 -3.62 -28.19 4.74
N MET A 79 -2.66 -28.82 5.42
CA MET A 79 -2.76 -30.21 5.90
C MET A 79 -3.90 -30.39 6.90
N LYS A 80 -4.04 -29.48 7.88
CA LYS A 80 -5.17 -29.49 8.84
C LYS A 80 -6.52 -29.33 8.13
N SER A 81 -6.58 -28.43 7.14
CA SER A 81 -7.80 -28.21 6.37
C SER A 81 -8.19 -29.46 5.55
N ARG A 82 -7.20 -30.12 4.95
CA ARG A 82 -7.38 -31.36 4.20
C ARG A 82 -7.88 -32.48 5.08
N GLU A 83 -7.25 -32.69 6.24
CA GLU A 83 -7.65 -33.72 7.19
C GLU A 83 -9.09 -33.49 7.70
N ALA A 84 -9.47 -32.24 7.96
CA ALA A 84 -10.84 -31.90 8.34
C ALA A 84 -11.86 -32.17 7.21
N LEU A 85 -11.49 -31.91 5.95
CA LEU A 85 -12.31 -32.22 4.79
C LEU A 85 -12.45 -33.74 4.59
N GLU A 86 -11.37 -34.50 4.78
CA GLU A 86 -11.39 -35.96 4.69
C GLU A 86 -12.27 -36.58 5.79
N ARG A 87 -12.19 -36.08 7.04
CA ARG A 87 -13.10 -36.47 8.12
C ARG A 87 -14.56 -36.20 7.77
N LYS A 88 -14.86 -35.00 7.25
CA LYS A 88 -16.22 -34.64 6.82
C LYS A 88 -16.72 -35.50 5.66
N ALA A 89 -15.86 -35.78 4.68
CA ALA A 89 -16.18 -36.65 3.55
C ALA A 89 -16.49 -38.08 4.01
N ARG A 90 -15.70 -38.63 4.93
CA ARG A 90 -15.95 -39.96 5.50
C ARG A 90 -17.27 -40.02 6.27
N LEU A 91 -17.58 -38.99 7.06
CA LEU A 91 -18.84 -38.91 7.81
C LEU A 91 -20.04 -38.81 6.84
N TYR A 92 -19.89 -38.02 5.77
CA TYR A 92 -20.89 -37.93 4.71
C TYR A 92 -21.09 -39.23 3.93
N ASP A 93 -20.01 -39.95 3.60
CA ASP A 93 -20.06 -41.28 2.99
C ASP A 93 -20.73 -42.31 3.91
N GLN A 94 -20.50 -42.21 5.22
CA GLN A 94 -21.17 -43.06 6.19
C GLN A 94 -22.67 -42.76 6.25
N MET A 95 -23.07 -41.49 6.37
CA MET A 95 -24.49 -41.09 6.40
C MET A 95 -25.23 -41.44 5.10
N SER A 96 -24.56 -41.28 3.95
CA SER A 96 -25.15 -41.63 2.65
C SER A 96 -25.26 -43.13 2.40
N ARG A 97 -24.44 -43.96 3.06
CA ARG A 97 -24.52 -45.43 2.99
C ARG A 97 -25.45 -46.03 4.04
N GLN A 98 -25.52 -45.43 5.22
CA GLN A 98 -26.37 -45.85 6.36
C GLN A 98 -27.74 -45.16 6.34
N VAL A 99 -28.31 -44.86 5.17
CA VAL A 99 -29.71 -44.44 5.07
C VAL A 99 -30.58 -45.61 5.51
N ASN A 100 -30.83 -45.68 6.81
CA ASN A 100 -31.79 -46.58 7.41
C ASN A 100 -33.18 -45.98 7.15
N PRO A 101 -34.14 -46.75 6.61
CA PRO A 101 -35.47 -46.25 6.27
C PRO A 101 -36.38 -45.98 7.48
N ASN A 102 -35.87 -46.09 8.71
CA ASN A 102 -36.59 -45.71 9.94
C ASN A 102 -36.03 -44.37 10.42
N ASP A 103 -36.68 -43.30 9.99
CA ASP A 103 -36.40 -41.90 10.29
C ASP A 103 -36.63 -41.56 11.79
N GLU A 104 -35.73 -41.96 12.69
CA GLU A 104 -35.76 -41.51 14.10
C GLU A 104 -34.60 -40.56 14.46
N ASP A 105 -33.63 -40.33 13.57
CA ASP A 105 -32.54 -39.39 13.81
C ASP A 105 -32.97 -37.96 13.41
N GLU A 106 -33.65 -37.24 14.32
CA GLU A 106 -34.08 -35.83 14.17
C GLU A 106 -32.94 -34.84 13.82
N ASP A 107 -31.68 -35.28 13.90
CA ASP A 107 -30.48 -34.49 13.66
C ASP A 107 -30.03 -34.44 12.18
N ILE A 108 -30.58 -35.30 11.30
CA ILE A 108 -30.18 -35.37 9.89
C ILE A 108 -31.08 -34.47 9.03
N LEU A 109 -30.68 -33.20 8.85
CA LEU A 109 -31.41 -32.20 8.05
C LEU A 109 -31.29 -32.36 6.52
N ILE A 110 -30.57 -33.37 6.05
CA ILE A 110 -30.31 -33.62 4.61
C ILE A 110 -31.06 -34.87 4.18
N ASP A 111 -32.05 -34.68 3.31
CA ASP A 111 -32.72 -35.78 2.60
C ASP A 111 -31.79 -36.35 1.52
N PHE A 112 -31.16 -37.49 1.82
CA PHE A 112 -30.18 -38.15 0.96
C PHE A 112 -30.80 -38.73 -0.31
N ASP A 113 -32.05 -39.18 -0.28
CA ASP A 113 -32.75 -39.71 -1.44
C ASP A 113 -33.00 -38.59 -2.46
N ARG A 114 -33.51 -37.43 -2.00
CA ARG A 114 -33.67 -36.26 -2.87
C ARG A 114 -32.33 -35.77 -3.43
N LYS A 115 -31.27 -35.81 -2.63
CA LYS A 115 -29.93 -35.40 -3.06
C LYS A 115 -29.32 -36.36 -4.08
N TYR A 116 -29.54 -37.67 -3.95
CA TYR A 116 -29.11 -38.68 -4.92
C TYR A 116 -29.73 -38.41 -6.31
N TRP A 117 -31.04 -38.13 -6.36
CA TRP A 117 -31.72 -37.79 -7.61
C TRP A 117 -31.22 -36.48 -8.23
N GLN A 118 -31.03 -35.43 -7.43
CA GLN A 118 -30.46 -34.15 -7.91
C GLN A 118 -29.04 -34.30 -8.46
N GLN A 119 -28.18 -35.09 -7.81
CA GLN A 119 -26.82 -35.35 -8.27
C GLN A 119 -26.81 -36.04 -9.64
N ARG A 120 -27.75 -36.99 -9.86
CA ARG A 120 -27.91 -37.69 -11.13
C ARG A 120 -28.40 -36.75 -12.23
N GLU A 121 -29.36 -35.88 -11.93
CA GLU A 121 -29.84 -34.82 -12.83
C GLU A 121 -28.72 -33.83 -13.21
N MET A 122 -27.91 -33.39 -12.25
CA MET A 122 -26.77 -32.52 -12.54
C MET A 122 -25.72 -33.20 -13.43
N ASN A 123 -25.46 -34.49 -13.23
CA ASN A 123 -24.51 -35.25 -14.05
C ASN A 123 -25.01 -35.46 -15.49
N THR A 124 -26.32 -35.61 -15.72
CA THR A 124 -26.87 -35.66 -17.09
C THR A 124 -26.88 -34.28 -17.76
N THR A 125 -27.07 -33.20 -16.99
CA THR A 125 -27.09 -31.82 -17.51
C THR A 125 -25.68 -31.27 -17.83
N ARG A 126 -24.63 -31.93 -17.34
CA ARG A 126 -23.22 -31.62 -17.64
C ARG A 126 -22.74 -32.06 -19.03
N GLN A 127 -23.60 -32.69 -19.84
CA GLN A 127 -23.33 -32.79 -21.27
C GLN A 127 -23.18 -31.37 -21.82
N PRO A 128 -22.08 -31.05 -22.52
CA PRO A 128 -21.82 -29.69 -22.99
C PRO A 128 -22.88 -29.35 -24.04
N LYS A 129 -23.95 -28.69 -23.62
CA LYS A 129 -24.78 -27.94 -24.56
C LYS A 129 -23.88 -26.86 -25.12
N ARG A 130 -23.39 -27.09 -26.34
CA ARG A 130 -22.78 -26.10 -27.22
C ARG A 130 -23.78 -24.96 -27.36
N LYS A 131 -23.69 -23.99 -26.45
CA LYS A 131 -24.29 -22.69 -26.62
C LYS A 131 -23.34 -21.97 -27.56
N ASP A 132 -23.73 -21.90 -28.83
CA ASP A 132 -23.19 -20.92 -29.75
C ASP A 132 -23.36 -19.55 -29.10
N ARG A 133 -22.29 -19.06 -28.48
CA ARG A 133 -22.19 -17.67 -28.04
C ARG A 133 -21.89 -16.90 -29.31
N LYS A 134 -22.90 -16.22 -29.84
CA LYS A 134 -22.66 -15.09 -30.73
C LYS A 134 -22.00 -14.00 -29.88
N ASP A 135 -20.80 -13.61 -30.28
CA ASP A 135 -20.10 -12.47 -29.73
C ASP A 135 -20.81 -11.19 -30.21
N ASP A 136 -21.88 -10.81 -29.51
CA ASP A 136 -22.50 -9.49 -29.62
C ASP A 136 -21.81 -8.54 -28.62
N GLU A 137 -20.49 -8.34 -28.80
CA GLU A 137 -19.68 -7.50 -27.91
C GLU A 137 -19.98 -5.99 -28.08
N GLU A 138 -20.72 -5.64 -29.14
CA GLU A 138 -21.18 -4.28 -29.47
C GLU A 138 -22.38 -3.81 -28.62
N ASP A 139 -23.18 -4.70 -28.05
CA ASP A 139 -24.48 -4.33 -27.42
C ASP A 139 -24.41 -4.00 -25.92
N ASP A 140 -23.25 -4.18 -25.26
CA ASP A 140 -23.13 -4.02 -23.80
C ASP A 140 -22.04 -3.00 -23.40
N PRO A 141 -22.24 -1.67 -23.61
CA PRO A 141 -21.23 -0.67 -23.29
C PRO A 141 -20.96 -0.57 -21.78
N TRP A 142 -19.76 -0.10 -21.44
CA TRP A 142 -19.39 0.26 -20.07
C TRP A 142 -20.10 1.54 -19.65
N VAL A 143 -20.83 1.49 -18.53
CA VAL A 143 -21.60 2.62 -17.99
C VAL A 143 -21.18 2.85 -16.54
N GLU A 144 -21.10 4.12 -16.14
CA GLU A 144 -20.91 4.52 -14.76
C GLU A 144 -22.22 4.30 -13.97
N HIS A 145 -22.18 3.43 -12.97
CA HIS A 145 -23.30 3.12 -12.10
C HIS A 145 -22.98 3.46 -10.64
N GLU A 146 -23.87 4.18 -9.98
CA GLU A 146 -23.81 4.42 -8.54
C GLU A 146 -24.39 3.23 -7.77
N ASP A 147 -23.54 2.58 -6.99
CA ASP A 147 -23.92 1.51 -6.06
C ASP A 147 -24.84 2.04 -4.94
N GLU A 148 -25.50 1.15 -4.19
CA GLU A 148 -26.43 1.48 -3.09
C GLU A 148 -25.78 2.34 -1.98
N PHE A 149 -24.45 2.35 -1.93
CA PHE A 149 -23.64 3.12 -0.99
C PHE A 149 -23.12 4.46 -1.56
N GLY A 150 -23.60 4.89 -2.73
CA GLY A 150 -23.22 6.16 -3.36
C GLY A 150 -21.81 6.18 -3.96
N ARG A 151 -21.24 5.00 -4.26
CA ARG A 151 -19.92 4.88 -4.92
C ARG A 151 -20.14 4.68 -6.42
N THR A 152 -19.47 5.49 -7.24
CA THR A 152 -19.47 5.35 -8.70
C THR A 152 -18.57 4.18 -9.11
N ARG A 153 -19.12 3.18 -9.82
CA ARG A 153 -18.38 2.06 -10.39
C ARG A 153 -18.71 1.89 -11.87
N VAL A 154 -17.70 1.66 -12.70
CA VAL A 154 -17.89 1.35 -14.12
C VAL A 154 -18.23 -0.13 -14.26
N ILE A 155 -19.42 -0.44 -14.75
CA ILE A 155 -19.89 -1.82 -15.01
C ILE A 155 -20.52 -1.91 -16.39
N ARG A 156 -20.61 -3.13 -16.94
CA ARG A 156 -21.37 -3.41 -18.17
C ARG A 156 -22.85 -3.11 -17.94
N ARG A 157 -23.54 -2.55 -18.93
CA ARG A 157 -24.96 -2.16 -18.85
C ARG A 157 -25.88 -3.33 -18.48
N SER A 158 -25.56 -4.55 -18.91
CA SER A 158 -26.29 -5.78 -18.55
C SER A 158 -26.18 -6.18 -17.07
N GLN A 159 -25.14 -5.70 -16.38
CA GLN A 159 -24.84 -6.04 -14.98
C GLN A 159 -25.37 -5.00 -13.99
N ILE A 160 -25.95 -3.90 -14.47
CA ILE A 160 -26.61 -2.90 -13.62
C ILE A 160 -27.80 -3.59 -12.94
N PRO A 161 -27.84 -3.68 -11.60
CA PRO A 161 -29.01 -4.19 -10.90
C PRO A 161 -30.22 -3.35 -11.32
N SER A 162 -31.18 -3.98 -12.01
CA SER A 162 -32.44 -3.32 -12.34
C SER A 162 -33.05 -2.87 -11.02
N ARG A 163 -33.07 -1.55 -10.80
CA ARG A 163 -33.73 -0.92 -9.66
C ARG A 163 -35.17 -1.39 -9.69
N SER A 164 -35.46 -2.43 -8.91
CA SER A 164 -36.83 -2.89 -8.75
C SER A 164 -37.62 -1.66 -8.35
N PRO A 165 -38.73 -1.33 -9.03
CA PRO A 165 -39.58 -0.25 -8.58
C PRO A 165 -39.99 -0.63 -7.17
N SER A 166 -39.37 0.04 -6.19
CA SER A 166 -39.74 -0.06 -4.79
C SER A 166 -41.26 0.05 -4.78
N PRO A 167 -41.99 -0.87 -4.15
CA PRO A 167 -43.43 -0.91 -4.28
C PRO A 167 -43.94 0.48 -3.89
N ILE A 168 -44.46 1.19 -4.88
CA ILE A 168 -45.06 2.50 -4.71
C ILE A 168 -45.98 2.34 -3.52
N ARG A 169 -45.65 3.04 -2.42
CA ARG A 169 -46.49 3.09 -1.23
C ARG A 169 -47.83 3.63 -1.71
N SER A 170 -48.77 2.74 -1.96
CA SER A 170 -50.17 3.05 -2.21
C SER A 170 -50.71 3.67 -0.93
N ARG A 171 -50.53 4.98 -0.82
CA ARG A 171 -51.26 5.80 0.14
C ARG A 171 -52.73 5.79 -0.29
N SER A 172 -53.50 4.85 0.23
CA SER A 172 -54.96 4.96 0.27
C SER A 172 -55.54 4.12 1.42
N ARG A 173 -55.92 4.84 2.47
CA ARG A 173 -57.14 4.67 3.28
C ARG A 173 -57.29 3.41 4.14
N SER A 174 -57.00 3.62 5.43
CA SER A 174 -57.86 3.31 6.59
C SER A 174 -58.69 2.02 6.56
N ARG A 175 -58.30 1.06 7.41
CA ARG A 175 -59.25 0.34 8.28
C ARG A 175 -58.51 -0.26 9.48
N SER A 176 -58.84 0.29 10.64
CA SER A 176 -58.55 -0.22 11.97
C SER A 176 -58.92 -1.70 12.11
N ARG A 177 -57.92 -2.57 12.33
CA ARG A 177 -58.09 -3.82 13.07
C ARG A 177 -56.84 -4.07 13.91
N SER A 178 -56.94 -3.72 15.18
CA SER A 178 -56.13 -4.26 16.26
C SER A 178 -56.19 -5.79 16.21
N ARG A 179 -55.07 -6.40 15.81
CA ARG A 179 -54.78 -7.80 16.12
C ARG A 179 -53.38 -7.85 16.70
N SER A 180 -53.35 -7.80 18.03
CA SER A 180 -52.30 -8.33 18.88
C SER A 180 -51.99 -9.77 18.46
N ARG A 181 -51.06 -9.91 17.50
CA ARG A 181 -50.31 -11.15 17.29
C ARG A 181 -48.97 -10.93 17.95
N SER A 182 -48.92 -11.31 19.22
CA SER A 182 -47.71 -11.75 19.91
C SER A 182 -47.02 -12.82 19.05
N ARG A 183 -46.20 -12.37 18.10
CA ARG A 183 -45.16 -13.20 17.52
C ARG A 183 -44.14 -13.41 18.63
N SER A 184 -44.27 -14.53 19.32
CA SER A 184 -43.17 -15.19 20.00
C SER A 184 -41.98 -15.22 19.04
N ARG A 185 -41.08 -14.26 19.20
CA ARG A 185 -39.72 -14.38 18.71
C ARG A 185 -39.14 -15.54 19.48
N SER A 186 -39.14 -16.72 18.88
CA SER A 186 -38.24 -17.81 19.23
C SER A 186 -36.85 -17.19 19.29
N ARG A 187 -36.40 -16.92 20.52
CA ARG A 187 -35.04 -16.45 20.81
C ARG A 187 -34.13 -17.55 20.30
N SER A 188 -33.34 -17.26 19.27
CA SER A 188 -32.18 -18.08 18.94
C SER A 188 -31.38 -18.29 20.23
N PRO A 189 -31.10 -19.54 20.65
CA PRO A 189 -30.19 -19.79 21.74
C PRO A 189 -28.79 -19.50 21.18
N GLY A 190 -28.20 -18.34 21.49
CA GLY A 190 -26.89 -18.01 20.93
C GLY A 190 -26.16 -16.82 21.50
N ASN A 191 -26.84 -15.75 21.92
CA ASN A 191 -26.18 -14.60 22.54
C ASN A 191 -26.98 -14.12 23.74
N PHE A 192 -26.64 -14.65 24.92
CA PHE A 192 -27.02 -14.03 26.19
C PHE A 192 -26.29 -12.69 26.26
N ILE A 193 -26.99 -11.59 26.00
CA ILE A 193 -26.49 -10.25 26.31
C ILE A 193 -27.08 -9.93 27.69
N PRO A 194 -26.28 -9.89 28.76
CA PRO A 194 -26.75 -9.53 30.09
C PRO A 194 -27.42 -8.16 30.06
N ARG A 195 -28.64 -8.07 30.60
CA ARG A 195 -29.43 -6.82 30.60
C ARG A 195 -29.02 -5.86 31.72
N ASP A 196 -28.31 -6.37 32.74
CA ASP A 196 -27.96 -5.63 33.94
C ASP A 196 -26.58 -4.97 33.83
N PRO A 197 -26.46 -3.64 34.01
CA PRO A 197 -25.19 -2.91 33.92
C PRO A 197 -24.16 -3.34 34.97
N ASN A 198 -24.62 -3.86 36.11
CA ASN A 198 -23.73 -4.34 37.18
C ASN A 198 -23.08 -5.70 36.86
N GLN A 199 -23.69 -6.52 36.00
CA GLN A 199 -23.10 -7.79 35.54
C GLN A 199 -22.01 -7.56 34.47
N LEU A 200 -21.99 -6.40 33.81
CA LEU A 200 -20.93 -5.99 32.88
C LEU A 200 -19.63 -5.56 33.61
N ALA A 201 -19.73 -5.18 34.89
CA ALA A 201 -18.59 -4.77 35.70
C ALA A 201 -17.82 -5.96 36.27
N ASP A 202 -18.49 -7.11 36.43
CA ASP A 202 -17.86 -8.34 36.93
C ASP A 202 -17.03 -8.98 35.80
N ARG A 203 -15.74 -8.66 35.79
CA ARG A 203 -14.80 -9.09 34.75
C ARG A 203 -14.36 -10.55 34.88
N SER A 204 -14.74 -11.21 35.97
CA SER A 204 -14.38 -12.60 36.29
C SER A 204 -14.85 -13.61 35.23
N ASN A 205 -15.89 -13.29 34.45
CA ASN A 205 -16.50 -14.16 33.45
C ASN A 205 -16.46 -13.58 32.03
N ILE A 206 -15.45 -12.77 31.69
CA ILE A 206 -15.30 -12.26 30.32
C ILE A 206 -14.79 -13.39 29.42
N LEU A 207 -15.61 -13.78 28.43
CA LEU A 207 -15.18 -14.65 27.36
C LEU A 207 -14.14 -13.93 26.50
N HIS A 208 -12.87 -14.33 26.62
CA HIS A 208 -11.80 -13.76 25.82
C HIS A 208 -11.93 -14.14 24.35
N TYR A 209 -11.50 -13.21 23.49
CA TYR A 209 -11.42 -13.47 22.06
C TYR A 209 -10.45 -14.63 21.76
N GLU A 210 -10.97 -15.67 21.12
CA GLU A 210 -10.20 -16.83 20.66
C GLU A 210 -9.84 -16.68 19.17
N ALA A 211 -8.53 -16.60 18.91
CA ALA A 211 -8.01 -16.45 17.56
C ALA A 211 -8.43 -17.59 16.62
N ASP A 212 -8.54 -18.82 17.13
CA ASP A 212 -8.75 -20.02 16.31
C ASP A 212 -10.19 -20.11 15.76
N ARG A 213 -11.15 -19.42 16.37
CA ARG A 213 -12.55 -19.38 15.92
C ARG A 213 -12.81 -18.28 14.90
N GLU A 214 -11.88 -17.36 14.70
CA GLU A 214 -12.05 -16.25 13.76
C GLU A 214 -11.74 -16.71 12.32
N ILE A 215 -12.73 -16.57 11.44
CA ILE A 215 -12.65 -16.98 10.03
C ILE A 215 -12.04 -15.87 9.16
N ARG A 216 -12.01 -14.62 9.66
CA ARG A 216 -11.43 -13.49 8.94
C ARG A 216 -9.90 -13.56 8.91
N THR A 217 -9.33 -13.04 7.82
CA THR A 217 -7.89 -12.88 7.65
C THR A 217 -7.34 -11.90 8.68
N LYS A 218 -6.38 -12.36 9.49
CA LYS A 218 -5.66 -11.55 10.48
C LYS A 218 -4.58 -10.71 9.77
N GLY A 219 -4.42 -9.45 10.18
CA GLY A 219 -3.45 -8.54 9.58
C GLY A 219 -2.01 -8.74 10.07
N VAL A 220 -1.06 -8.08 9.41
CA VAL A 220 0.34 -8.02 9.86
C VAL A 220 0.41 -7.26 11.19
N GLY A 221 0.78 -7.95 12.26
CA GLY A 221 0.72 -7.41 13.64
C GLY A 221 -0.41 -7.99 14.49
N PHE A 222 -1.13 -9.00 14.00
CA PHE A 222 -1.97 -9.83 14.85
C PHE A 222 -1.11 -10.60 15.87
N TYR A 223 -1.52 -10.55 17.14
CA TYR A 223 -0.87 -11.24 18.26
C TYR A 223 -1.89 -12.11 18.98
N THR A 224 -1.58 -13.39 19.14
CA THR A 224 -2.42 -14.37 19.86
C THR A 224 -2.06 -14.37 21.34
N PHE A 225 -3.03 -14.01 22.19
CA PHE A 225 -2.86 -14.14 23.64
C PHE A 225 -3.02 -15.58 24.12
N SER A 226 -2.42 -15.89 25.27
CA SER A 226 -2.68 -17.15 25.98
C SER A 226 -4.16 -17.26 26.38
N LYS A 227 -4.61 -18.50 26.56
CA LYS A 227 -5.93 -18.83 27.14
C LYS A 227 -5.91 -18.72 28.66
N ASP A 228 -4.73 -18.92 29.26
CA ASP A 228 -4.53 -18.78 30.70
C ASP A 228 -4.47 -17.31 31.08
N GLU A 229 -5.22 -16.89 32.11
CA GLU A 229 -5.35 -15.48 32.49
C GLU A 229 -4.01 -14.87 32.90
N GLU A 230 -3.24 -15.57 33.73
CA GLU A 230 -1.94 -15.12 34.21
C GLU A 230 -0.96 -14.88 33.06
N GLY A 231 -0.81 -15.86 32.16
CA GLY A 231 0.04 -15.70 30.98
C GLY A 231 -0.45 -14.63 30.01
N ARG A 232 -1.76 -14.39 29.94
CA ARG A 232 -2.35 -13.30 29.15
C ARG A 232 -2.04 -11.93 29.76
N GLU A 233 -2.14 -11.79 31.08
CA GLU A 233 -1.81 -10.57 31.81
C GLU A 233 -0.34 -10.21 31.65
N GLU A 234 0.57 -11.17 31.80
CA GLU A 234 2.00 -10.97 31.56
C GLU A 234 2.30 -10.51 30.13
N GLN A 235 1.64 -11.13 29.13
CA GLN A 235 1.76 -10.74 27.73
C GLN A 235 1.27 -9.31 27.50
N LEU A 236 0.14 -8.92 28.11
CA LEU A 236 -0.40 -7.58 28.06
C LEU A 236 0.54 -6.57 28.73
N GLU A 237 1.09 -6.90 29.89
CA GLU A 237 2.04 -6.05 30.60
C GLU A 237 3.29 -5.82 29.76
N ARG A 238 3.85 -6.88 29.15
CA ARG A 238 5.00 -6.78 28.26
C ARG A 238 4.73 -5.87 27.06
N LEU A 239 3.56 -5.98 26.43
CA LEU A 239 3.17 -5.10 25.32
C LEU A 239 3.00 -3.64 25.78
N ASN A 240 2.44 -3.42 26.96
CA ASN A 240 2.32 -2.09 27.54
C ASN A 240 3.68 -1.48 27.90
N ALA A 241 4.63 -2.27 28.37
CA ALA A 241 5.99 -1.83 28.62
C ALA A 241 6.69 -1.37 27.33
N LEU A 242 6.62 -2.17 26.26
CA LEU A 242 7.14 -1.81 24.94
C LEU A 242 6.47 -0.53 24.41
N ARG A 243 5.16 -0.40 24.61
CA ARG A 243 4.43 0.82 24.23
C ARG A 243 5.00 2.05 24.95
N ARG A 244 5.16 2.00 26.28
CA ARG A 244 5.74 3.11 27.07
C ARG A 244 7.13 3.48 26.57
N GLU A 245 8.00 2.49 26.33
CA GLU A 245 9.35 2.72 25.80
C GLU A 245 9.30 3.45 24.43
N THR A 246 8.43 3.01 23.52
CA THR A 246 8.31 3.66 22.20
C THR A 246 7.73 5.08 22.29
N GLU A 247 6.80 5.32 23.21
CA GLU A 247 6.22 6.64 23.47
C GLU A 247 7.28 7.60 24.03
N GLU A 248 8.10 7.14 24.98
CA GLU A 248 9.23 7.89 25.53
C GLU A 248 10.29 8.17 24.46
N ALA A 249 10.68 7.18 23.66
CA ALA A 249 11.61 7.36 22.56
C ALA A 249 11.11 8.40 21.53
N ARG A 250 9.81 8.37 21.20
CA ARG A 250 9.18 9.38 20.33
C ARG A 250 9.22 10.76 20.94
N ARG A 251 8.88 10.90 22.23
CA ARG A 251 8.91 12.18 22.96
C ARG A 251 10.33 12.74 23.01
N ASN A 252 11.31 11.89 23.28
CA ASN A 252 12.73 12.26 23.30
C ASN A 252 13.19 12.73 21.91
N ALA A 253 12.88 11.99 20.85
CA ALA A 253 13.21 12.37 19.48
C ALA A 253 12.57 13.71 19.09
N GLN A 254 11.31 13.94 19.44
CA GLN A 254 10.62 15.21 19.24
C GLN A 254 11.30 16.36 19.99
N SER A 255 11.73 16.13 21.24
CA SER A 255 12.44 17.14 22.04
C SER A 255 13.82 17.48 21.46
N VAL A 256 14.54 16.50 20.93
CA VAL A 256 15.84 16.73 20.27
C VAL A 256 15.64 17.48 18.95
N ALA A 257 14.62 17.12 18.17
CA ALA A 257 14.28 17.82 16.94
C ALA A 257 13.87 19.28 17.19
N SER A 258 13.07 19.55 18.24
CA SER A 258 12.67 20.91 18.60
C SER A 258 13.85 21.75 19.09
N LYS A 259 14.73 21.18 19.92
CA LYS A 259 16.00 21.82 20.32
C LYS A 259 16.87 22.15 19.11
N ARG A 260 17.03 21.21 18.16
CA ARG A 260 17.79 21.44 16.92
C ARG A 260 17.18 22.57 16.08
N LYS A 261 15.85 22.61 15.96
CA LYS A 261 15.13 23.67 15.25
C LYS A 261 15.32 25.03 15.93
N ALA A 262 15.27 25.09 17.25
CA ALA A 262 15.51 26.33 18.01
C ALA A 262 16.94 26.86 17.82
N ILE A 263 17.94 25.97 17.86
CA ILE A 263 19.35 26.34 17.60
C ILE A 263 19.51 26.88 16.17
N MET A 264 18.92 26.21 15.18
CA MET A 264 18.95 26.67 13.78
C MET A 264 18.27 28.03 13.61
N ALA A 265 17.11 28.25 14.24
CA ALA A 265 16.42 29.54 14.21
C ALA A 265 17.26 30.66 14.83
N ARG A 266 17.91 30.41 15.98
CA ARG A 266 18.82 31.38 16.62
C ARG A 266 20.02 31.70 15.74
N ASN A 267 20.59 30.70 15.07
CA ASN A 267 21.69 30.91 14.13
C ASN A 267 21.26 31.70 12.89
N ALA A 268 20.08 31.40 12.35
CA ALA A 268 19.50 32.17 11.23
C ALA A 268 19.26 33.63 11.62
N GLN A 269 18.74 33.90 12.83
CA GLN A 269 18.58 35.27 13.35
C GLN A 269 19.92 36.00 13.49
N LYS A 270 20.98 35.35 13.99
CA LYS A 270 22.32 35.94 14.07
C LYS A 270 22.88 36.29 12.69
N ILE A 271 22.68 35.42 11.69
CA ILE A 271 23.11 35.66 10.31
C ILE A 271 22.31 36.83 9.71
N HIS A 272 21.00 36.87 9.92
CA HIS A 272 20.14 37.96 9.46
C HIS A 272 20.54 39.29 10.10
N ALA A 273 20.78 39.31 11.42
CA ALA A 273 21.23 40.50 12.13
C ALA A 273 22.61 40.99 11.64
N ARG A 274 23.56 40.08 11.41
CA ARG A 274 24.86 40.44 10.81
C ARG A 274 24.68 41.01 9.40
N ARG A 275 23.82 40.41 8.57
CA ARG A 275 23.52 40.92 7.22
C ARG A 275 22.87 42.31 7.27
N ALA A 276 21.90 42.52 8.15
CA ALA A 276 21.25 43.82 8.34
C ALA A 276 22.24 44.89 8.83
N ALA A 277 23.15 44.55 9.76
CA ALA A 277 24.19 45.46 10.23
C ALA A 277 25.21 45.82 9.13
N ILE A 278 25.57 44.89 8.26
CA ILE A 278 26.41 45.17 7.09
C ILE A 278 25.66 46.07 6.10
N GLN A 279 24.39 45.78 5.83
CA GLN A 279 23.56 46.58 4.92
C GLN A 279 23.32 48.00 5.42
N GLY A 280 23.04 48.18 6.72
CA GLY A 280 22.90 49.51 7.34
C GLY A 280 24.21 50.30 7.43
N LYS A 281 25.37 49.63 7.33
CA LYS A 281 26.68 50.29 7.15
C LYS A 281 27.00 50.61 5.70
N SER A 282 26.35 49.93 4.75
CA SER A 282 26.57 50.09 3.31
C SER A 282 25.51 50.94 2.62
N THR A 283 24.52 51.50 3.32
CA THR A 283 23.67 52.55 2.75
C THR A 283 24.49 53.85 2.74
N PRO A 284 24.95 54.32 1.57
CA PRO A 284 25.57 55.63 1.45
C PRO A 284 24.41 56.63 1.55
N THR A 285 24.33 57.35 2.66
CA THR A 285 23.57 58.60 2.67
C THR A 285 24.23 59.52 1.65
N ASP A 286 23.47 59.83 0.60
CA ASP A 286 23.85 60.72 -0.48
C ASP A 286 24.03 62.16 0.07
N LYS A 287 25.13 62.81 -0.32
CA LYS A 287 25.57 64.20 -0.04
C LYS A 287 26.30 64.45 1.29
N ASP A 288 27.63 64.37 1.26
CA ASP A 288 28.50 65.54 1.04
C ASP A 288 29.94 65.06 0.75
N ASP A 289 30.49 65.50 -0.37
CA ASP A 289 31.88 65.26 -0.79
C ASP A 289 32.84 66.10 0.05
N ASP A 290 33.33 65.57 1.18
CA ASP A 290 34.54 66.09 1.83
C ASP A 290 35.65 65.04 1.78
N LYS A 291 36.63 65.32 0.91
CA LYS A 291 37.88 64.59 0.78
C LYS A 291 38.76 64.87 1.99
N ASP A 292 38.67 64.03 3.02
CA ASP A 292 39.67 64.03 4.09
C ASP A 292 40.96 63.34 3.62
N ASN A 293 41.85 64.21 3.15
CA ASN A 293 43.23 63.95 2.82
C ASN A 293 43.98 63.58 4.10
N ASN A 294 44.34 62.30 4.25
CA ASN A 294 45.04 61.77 5.41
C ASN A 294 46.51 62.22 5.41
N ASN A 295 46.73 63.50 5.74
CA ASN A 295 48.05 64.05 5.96
C ASN A 295 48.37 63.96 7.46
N ILE A 296 49.13 62.95 7.85
CA ILE A 296 49.67 62.81 9.20
C ILE A 296 50.64 63.96 9.43
N ARG A 297 50.15 65.05 10.03
CA ARG A 297 51.01 66.12 10.54
C ARG A 297 51.69 65.64 11.82
N VAL A 298 52.96 65.30 11.67
CA VAL A 298 53.86 65.02 12.80
C VAL A 298 54.09 66.33 13.54
N ASN A 299 53.53 66.43 14.75
CA ASN A 299 53.73 67.58 15.64
C ASN A 299 54.86 67.28 16.64
N GLU A 300 55.63 68.29 17.04
CA GLU A 300 56.77 68.14 17.97
C GLU A 300 56.37 67.46 19.29
N ASP A 301 55.14 67.71 19.76
CA ASP A 301 54.58 67.07 20.96
C ASP A 301 54.44 65.54 20.83
N SER A 302 54.07 65.05 19.63
CA SER A 302 53.96 63.60 19.38
C SER A 302 55.33 62.90 19.36
N VAL A 303 56.36 63.62 18.91
CA VAL A 303 57.75 63.15 18.89
C VAL A 303 58.33 63.14 20.31
N THR A 304 58.07 64.18 21.10
CA THR A 304 58.53 64.24 22.49
C THR A 304 57.85 63.19 23.38
N GLU A 305 56.57 62.90 23.15
CA GLU A 305 55.85 61.86 23.87
C GLU A 305 56.38 60.46 23.51
N PHE A 306 56.69 60.22 22.24
CA PHE A 306 57.34 58.99 21.79
C PHE A 306 58.73 58.83 22.43
N LEU A 307 59.58 59.86 22.42
CA LEU A 307 60.90 59.81 23.02
C LEU A 307 60.85 59.63 24.55
N ARG A 308 59.87 60.21 25.24
CA ARG A 308 59.60 59.94 26.66
C ARG A 308 59.17 58.49 26.90
N SER A 309 58.42 57.89 25.98
CA SER A 309 58.00 56.48 26.07
C SER A 309 59.18 55.52 25.89
N VAL A 310 60.14 55.87 25.03
CA VAL A 310 61.35 55.09 24.79
C VAL A 310 62.30 55.18 25.99
N ARG A 311 62.47 56.38 26.57
CA ARG A 311 63.29 56.56 27.78
C ARG A 311 62.76 55.77 28.98
N ARG A 312 61.43 55.73 29.17
CA ARG A 312 60.76 54.92 30.21
C ARG A 312 60.90 53.40 30.04
N LYS A 313 61.31 52.92 28.87
CA LYS A 313 61.55 51.48 28.62
C LYS A 313 63.02 51.09 28.80
N ILE A 314 63.91 52.06 28.95
CA ILE A 314 65.36 51.84 29.04
C ILE A 314 65.85 52.02 30.49
N GLU A 315 65.14 52.78 31.32
CA GLU A 315 65.25 52.77 32.80
C GLU A 315 64.50 51.59 33.41
#